data_AF-A0A286D2J2-F1
#
_entry.id   AF-A0A286D2J2-F1
#
_cell.length_a   1.000
_cell.length_b   1.000
_cell.length_c   1.000
_cell.angle_alpha   90.00
_cell.angle_beta   90.00
_cell.angle_gamma   90.00
#
_symmetry.space_group_name_H-M   'P 1'
#
loop_
_entity.id
_entity.type
_entity.pdbx_description
1 polymer ?
#
loop_
_entity_poly.entity_id
_entity_poly.type
_entity_poly.pdbx_seq_one_letter_code
_entity_poly.pdbx_strand_id
1 'polypeptide(L)'
;MRLAFSILVLMLTACASSAPIRWAAPVDFALAIADNPAQQRFDLTLTSKAAEPLCLSKEAWPAEEALPAGFDGATLTISSGKKELLPTGSAYCPGGCGNLRVEPGQVVRGILPYAAFGDAATIAADPTRTLTFEVHPFVCSN
;
A
#
# COMPACT_ATOMS: atom_id res chain seq x y z
N MET A 1 67.69 11.40 9.33
CA MET A 1 66.48 11.93 10.02
C MET A 1 65.26 11.53 9.22
N ARG A 2 64.35 10.75 9.83
CA ARG A 2 63.08 10.32 9.24
C ARG A 2 62.00 11.36 9.61
N LEU A 3 61.32 11.95 8.64
CA LEU A 3 60.03 12.62 8.85
C LEU A 3 59.02 11.91 7.94
N ALA A 4 58.26 10.96 8.48
CA ALA A 4 56.98 11.15 9.15
C ALA A 4 55.84 11.32 8.12
N PHE A 5 55.31 10.17 7.70
CA PHE A 5 53.98 10.00 7.11
C PHE A 5 52.94 10.57 8.09
N SER A 6 52.04 11.43 7.63
CA SER A 6 50.81 11.76 8.36
C SER A 6 49.66 11.75 7.37
N ILE A 7 48.99 10.60 7.35
CA ILE A 7 47.77 10.31 6.59
C ILE A 7 46.63 11.08 7.26
N LEU A 8 46.10 12.10 6.59
CA LEU A 8 44.90 12.79 7.02
C LEU A 8 43.68 12.02 6.51
N VAL A 9 43.20 11.05 7.29
CA VAL A 9 41.89 10.43 7.08
C VAL A 9 40.82 11.38 7.61
N LEU A 10 40.24 12.20 6.73
CA LEU A 10 39.01 12.94 7.03
C LEU A 10 37.85 11.94 7.06
N MET A 11 37.34 11.69 8.27
CA MET A 11 36.17 10.87 8.50
C MET A 11 34.93 11.49 7.84
N LEU A 12 34.42 10.83 6.82
CA LEU A 12 33.09 11.06 6.25
C LEU A 12 32.05 10.40 7.16
N THR A 13 31.66 11.05 8.25
CA THR A 13 30.44 10.69 9.00
C THR A 13 29.28 11.55 8.52
N ALA A 14 28.87 11.34 7.27
CA ALA A 14 27.55 11.77 6.81
C ALA A 14 26.54 10.73 7.30
N CYS A 15 26.10 10.84 8.55
CA CYS A 15 24.94 10.10 9.03
C CYS A 15 23.73 10.57 8.21
N ALA A 16 23.31 9.78 7.23
CA ALA A 16 22.03 9.92 6.57
C ALA A 16 20.93 9.88 7.65
N SER A 17 20.47 11.06 8.07
CA SER A 17 19.48 11.21 9.12
C SER A 17 18.12 11.06 8.48
N SER A 18 17.70 9.82 8.19
CA SER A 18 16.31 9.57 7.82
C SER A 18 15.47 9.80 9.07
N ALA A 19 14.62 10.84 9.05
CA ALA A 19 13.61 11.01 10.07
C ALA A 19 12.76 9.72 10.14
N PRO A 20 12.40 9.24 11.34
CA PRO A 20 11.62 8.03 11.47
C PRO A 20 10.25 8.20 10.81
N ILE A 21 9.76 7.14 10.17
CA ILE A 21 8.42 7.12 9.58
C ILE A 21 7.39 7.39 10.68
N ARG A 22 6.49 8.35 10.41
CA ARG A 22 5.41 8.73 11.33
C ARG A 22 4.10 8.16 10.80
N TRP A 23 3.71 6.98 11.28
CA TRP A 23 2.48 6.32 10.86
C TRP A 23 1.24 7.15 11.22
N ALA A 24 0.26 7.18 10.33
CA ALA A 24 -1.03 7.82 10.57
C ALA A 24 -1.82 7.03 11.61
N ALA A 25 -2.48 7.71 12.54
CA ALA A 25 -3.39 7.05 13.47
C ALA A 25 -4.67 6.62 12.73
N PRO A 26 -5.40 5.59 13.20
CA PRO A 26 -6.66 5.17 12.57
C PRO A 26 -7.73 6.28 12.46
N VAL A 27 -7.64 7.33 13.28
CA VAL A 27 -8.53 8.50 13.22
C VAL A 27 -8.21 9.45 12.06
N ASP A 28 -6.98 9.40 11.55
CA ASP A 28 -6.46 10.31 10.51
C ASP A 28 -6.94 9.91 9.10
N PHE A 29 -7.63 8.78 8.97
CA PHE A 29 -8.18 8.33 7.70
C PHE A 29 -9.48 7.52 7.90
N ALA A 30 -10.15 7.23 6.79
CA ALA A 30 -11.21 6.22 6.73
C ALA A 30 -11.04 5.38 5.48
N LEU A 31 -11.06 4.06 5.66
CA LEU A 31 -11.16 3.10 4.58
C LEU A 31 -12.60 2.59 4.51
N ALA A 32 -13.21 2.69 3.33
CA ALA A 32 -14.48 2.06 3.03
C ALA A 32 -14.29 1.04 1.91
N ILE A 33 -14.97 -0.10 2.07
CA ILE A 33 -14.96 -1.22 1.12
C ILE A 33 -16.41 -1.48 0.74
N ALA A 34 -16.73 -1.36 -0.54
CA ALA A 34 -18.04 -1.69 -1.08
C ALA A 34 -17.94 -2.94 -1.95
N ASP A 35 -18.78 -3.93 -1.67
CA ASP A 35 -18.92 -5.13 -2.48
C ASP A 35 -19.84 -4.86 -3.68
N ASN A 36 -19.34 -5.08 -4.90
CA ASN A 36 -20.06 -4.79 -6.14
C ASN A 36 -20.08 -6.03 -7.06
N PRO A 37 -20.95 -7.02 -6.78
CA PRO A 37 -21.00 -8.27 -7.54
C PRO A 37 -21.41 -8.09 -8.99
N ALA A 38 -22.22 -7.08 -9.30
CA ALA A 38 -22.61 -6.76 -10.67
C ALA A 38 -21.40 -6.35 -11.53
N GLN A 39 -20.40 -5.72 -10.92
CA GLN A 39 -19.13 -5.33 -11.57
C GLN A 39 -17.97 -6.28 -11.22
N GLN A 40 -18.25 -7.37 -10.50
CA GLN A 40 -17.30 -8.41 -10.10
C GLN A 40 -16.04 -7.88 -9.41
N ARG A 41 -16.21 -6.92 -8.49
CA ARG A 41 -15.11 -6.24 -7.81
C ARG A 41 -15.51 -5.70 -6.45
N PHE A 42 -14.50 -5.37 -5.65
CA PHE A 42 -14.64 -4.50 -4.49
C PHE A 42 -14.18 -3.09 -4.86
N ASP A 43 -15.00 -2.09 -4.54
CA ASP A 43 -14.65 -0.68 -4.67
C ASP A 43 -14.07 -0.19 -3.34
N LEU A 44 -12.83 0.30 -3.35
CA LEU A 44 -12.12 0.79 -2.17
C LEU A 44 -12.09 2.32 -2.18
N THR A 45 -12.30 2.92 -1.02
CA THR A 45 -12.24 4.38 -0.85
C THR A 45 -11.43 4.71 0.40
N LEU A 46 -10.30 5.39 0.22
CA LEU A 46 -9.51 5.96 1.30
C LEU A 46 -9.78 7.47 1.37
N THR A 47 -10.25 7.95 2.51
CA THR A 47 -10.46 9.39 2.76
C THR A 47 -9.46 9.86 3.81
N SER A 48 -8.67 10.88 3.49
CA SER A 48 -7.82 11.55 4.47
C SER A 48 -8.66 12.42 5.39
N LYS A 49 -8.46 12.27 6.70
CA LYS A 49 -8.99 13.13 7.77
C LYS A 49 -7.90 13.92 8.48
N ALA A 50 -6.64 13.65 8.14
CA ALA A 50 -5.47 14.32 8.69
C ALA A 50 -5.44 15.79 8.26
N ALA A 51 -4.84 16.63 9.11
CA ALA A 51 -4.48 18.01 8.75
C ALA A 51 -3.21 18.07 7.88
N GLU A 52 -2.38 17.02 7.94
CA GLU A 52 -1.16 16.88 7.15
C GLU A 52 -1.37 15.89 5.99
N PRO A 53 -0.63 16.06 4.89
CA PRO A 53 -0.62 15.11 3.77
C PRO A 53 -0.16 13.72 4.22
N LEU A 54 -0.93 12.71 3.85
CA LEU A 54 -0.60 11.31 4.07
C LEU A 54 0.05 10.71 2.82
N CYS A 55 0.94 9.76 3.02
CA CYS A 55 1.62 9.00 2.00
C CYS A 55 1.24 7.53 2.17
N LEU A 56 0.93 6.88 1.06
CA LEU A 56 0.70 5.45 1.00
C LEU A 56 1.70 4.83 0.02
N SER A 57 2.29 3.69 0.36
CA SER A 57 3.11 2.94 -0.60
C SER A 57 2.24 2.58 -1.82
N LYS A 58 2.75 2.81 -3.03
CA LYS A 58 2.01 2.46 -4.25
C LYS A 58 1.80 0.95 -4.37
N GLU A 59 2.65 0.15 -3.74
CA GLU A 59 2.57 -1.30 -3.66
C GLU A 59 1.46 -1.79 -2.74
N ALA A 60 0.96 -0.92 -1.84
CA ALA A 60 -0.10 -1.24 -0.88
C ALA A 60 -1.48 -0.71 -1.30
N TRP A 61 -1.61 -0.08 -2.48
CA TRP A 61 -2.90 0.41 -2.99
C TRP A 61 -3.25 -0.21 -4.35
N PRO A 62 -4.42 -0.85 -4.48
CA PRO A 62 -4.88 -1.32 -5.78
C PRO A 62 -5.49 -0.15 -6.56
N ALA A 63 -4.65 0.57 -7.31
CA ALA A 63 -5.06 1.67 -8.17
C ALA A 63 -6.08 1.19 -9.24
N GLU A 64 -6.84 2.13 -9.81
CA GLU A 64 -7.93 1.80 -10.75
C GLU A 64 -7.45 1.08 -12.02
N GLU A 65 -6.22 1.33 -12.49
CA GLU A 65 -5.74 0.76 -13.75
C GLU A 65 -5.26 -0.69 -13.63
N ALA A 66 -4.66 -1.07 -12.49
CA ALA A 66 -4.12 -2.41 -12.25
C ALA A 66 -3.70 -2.60 -10.79
N LEU A 67 -3.62 -3.87 -10.38
CA LEU A 67 -2.95 -4.22 -9.13
C LEU A 67 -1.44 -4.01 -9.26
N PRO A 68 -0.79 -3.40 -8.25
CA PRO A 68 0.66 -3.35 -8.19
C PRO A 68 1.26 -4.76 -8.24
N ALA A 69 2.40 -4.89 -8.92
CA ALA A 69 3.16 -6.14 -8.89
C ALA A 69 3.67 -6.39 -7.47
N GLY A 70 3.43 -7.59 -6.95
CA GLY A 70 3.75 -7.96 -5.57
C GLY A 70 2.71 -7.51 -4.54
N PHE A 71 1.55 -6.99 -4.97
CA PHE A 71 0.45 -6.68 -4.06
C PHE A 71 -0.05 -7.94 -3.33
N ASP A 72 0.01 -7.93 -2.01
CA ASP A 72 -0.39 -9.03 -1.12
C ASP A 72 -1.32 -8.58 0.02
N GLY A 73 -1.77 -7.32 0.00
CA GLY A 73 -2.45 -6.69 1.14
C GLY A 73 -3.90 -7.08 1.38
N ALA A 74 -4.43 -8.12 0.71
CA ALA A 74 -5.84 -8.47 0.78
C ALA A 74 -6.11 -9.97 0.83
N THR A 75 -7.11 -10.37 1.64
CA THR A 75 -7.59 -11.75 1.73
C THR A 75 -9.11 -11.76 1.56
N LEU A 76 -9.62 -12.64 0.71
CA LEU A 76 -11.04 -12.85 0.49
C LEU A 76 -11.52 -14.05 1.32
N THR A 77 -12.63 -13.92 2.03
CA THR A 77 -13.34 -15.04 2.65
C THR A 77 -14.63 -15.31 1.88
N ILE A 78 -14.85 -16.56 1.46
CA ILE A 78 -16.07 -17.05 0.80
C ILE A 78 -16.56 -18.33 1.50
N SER A 79 -17.67 -18.91 1.05
CA SER A 79 -18.29 -20.08 1.68
C SER A 79 -17.38 -21.31 1.72
N SER A 80 -16.52 -21.45 0.71
CA SER A 80 -15.52 -22.53 0.61
C SER A 80 -14.24 -22.27 1.40
N GLY A 81 -14.11 -21.12 2.06
CA GLY A 81 -12.98 -20.73 2.89
C GLY A 81 -12.27 -19.46 2.42
N LYS A 82 -11.03 -19.30 2.88
CA LYS A 82 -10.18 -18.14 2.54
C LYS A 82 -9.51 -18.32 1.18
N LYS A 83 -9.38 -17.22 0.44
CA LYS A 83 -8.68 -17.08 -0.84
C LYS A 83 -7.68 -15.95 -0.70
N GLU A 84 -6.41 -16.27 -0.91
CA GLU A 84 -5.37 -15.27 -1.06
C GLU A 84 -5.35 -14.74 -2.50
N LEU A 85 -4.66 -13.63 -2.70
CA LEU A 85 -4.43 -13.06 -4.02
C LEU A 85 -3.63 -14.03 -4.90
N LEU A 86 -4.00 -14.09 -6.17
CA LEU A 86 -3.20 -14.71 -7.21
C LEU A 86 -1.93 -13.87 -7.43
N PRO A 87 -0.78 -14.51 -7.76
CA PRO A 87 0.46 -13.78 -7.96
C PRO A 87 0.33 -12.72 -9.08
N THR A 88 0.58 -11.45 -8.75
CA THR A 88 0.60 -10.34 -9.72
C THR A 88 1.98 -10.11 -10.35
N GLY A 89 2.88 -11.09 -10.21
CA GLY A 89 4.30 -10.96 -10.54
C GLY A 89 5.08 -10.26 -9.41
N SER A 90 6.37 -10.01 -9.63
CA SER A 90 7.21 -9.23 -8.71
C SER A 90 7.73 -7.98 -9.41
N ALA A 91 7.60 -6.83 -8.75
CA ALA A 91 8.35 -5.64 -9.13
C ALA A 91 9.62 -5.58 -8.28
N TYR A 92 10.78 -5.43 -8.92
CA TYR A 92 12.00 -5.09 -8.22
C TYR A 92 12.05 -3.58 -7.99
N CYS A 93 11.65 -3.16 -6.78
CA CYS A 93 11.67 -1.75 -6.35
C CYS A 93 12.59 -1.59 -5.12
N PRO A 94 13.92 -1.53 -5.31
CA PRO A 94 14.84 -1.30 -4.20
C PRO A 94 14.59 0.09 -3.61
N GLY A 95 14.18 0.15 -2.34
CA GLY A 95 13.76 1.39 -1.67
C GLY A 95 12.28 1.77 -1.86
N GLY A 96 11.48 0.89 -2.48
CA GLY A 96 10.05 1.10 -2.74
C GLY A 96 9.77 1.68 -4.13
N CYS A 97 8.55 1.47 -4.64
CA CYS A 97 8.05 1.96 -5.93
C CYS A 97 7.50 3.41 -5.81
N GLY A 98 7.84 4.10 -4.73
CA GLY A 98 7.36 5.45 -4.41
C GLY A 98 6.01 5.44 -3.71
N ASN A 99 5.55 6.65 -3.39
CA ASN A 99 4.33 6.86 -2.60
C ASN A 99 3.25 7.57 -3.41
N LEU A 100 2.00 7.18 -3.14
CA LEU A 100 0.83 7.99 -3.44
C LEU A 100 0.64 9.01 -2.32
N ARG A 101 0.68 10.28 -2.67
CA ARG A 101 0.37 11.37 -1.74
C ARG A 101 -1.14 11.62 -1.73
N VAL A 102 -1.69 11.77 -0.53
CA VAL A 102 -3.09 12.01 -0.23
C VAL A 102 -3.18 13.30 0.57
N GLU A 103 -3.67 14.36 -0.06
CA GLU A 103 -3.82 15.67 0.56
C GLU A 103 -4.90 15.65 1.67
N PRO A 104 -4.88 16.64 2.60
CA PRO A 104 -5.93 16.78 3.61
C PRO A 104 -7.33 16.81 2.99
N GLY A 105 -8.23 15.96 3.49
CA GLY A 105 -9.59 15.83 2.98
C GLY A 105 -9.73 15.12 1.62
N GLN A 106 -8.62 14.73 0.98
CA GLN A 106 -8.66 14.05 -0.31
C GLN A 106 -9.25 12.65 -0.18
N VAL A 107 -9.99 12.26 -1.21
CA VAL A 107 -10.50 10.91 -1.43
C VAL A 107 -9.71 10.24 -2.53
N VAL A 108 -9.20 9.04 -2.24
CA VAL A 108 -8.52 8.16 -3.20
C VAL A 108 -9.37 6.92 -3.40
N ARG A 109 -9.51 6.50 -4.66
CA ARG A 109 -10.25 5.31 -5.06
C ARG A 109 -9.31 4.21 -5.50
N GLY A 110 -9.75 2.98 -5.26
CA GLY A 110 -9.06 1.76 -5.68
C GLY A 110 -10.07 0.70 -6.06
N ILE A 111 -9.63 -0.27 -6.85
CA ILE A 111 -10.49 -1.38 -7.31
C ILE A 111 -9.75 -2.69 -7.08
N LEU A 112 -10.42 -3.62 -6.42
CA LEU A 112 -9.92 -4.98 -6.26
C LEU A 112 -10.85 -5.97 -7.00
N PRO A 113 -10.50 -6.42 -8.21
CA PRO A 113 -11.35 -7.31 -8.99
C PRO A 113 -11.40 -8.69 -8.34
N TYR A 114 -12.54 -9.39 -8.41
CA TYR A 114 -12.64 -10.75 -7.90
C TYR A 114 -11.69 -11.72 -8.61
N ALA A 115 -11.37 -11.43 -9.89
CA ALA A 115 -10.39 -12.16 -10.67
C ALA A 115 -9.00 -12.22 -10.00
N ALA A 116 -8.69 -11.28 -9.10
CA ALA A 116 -7.47 -11.32 -8.30
C ALA A 116 -7.42 -12.50 -7.32
N PHE A 117 -8.55 -13.17 -7.03
CA PHE A 117 -8.65 -14.27 -6.08
C PHE A 117 -9.02 -15.61 -6.73
N GLY A 118 -9.32 -15.62 -8.04
CA GLY A 118 -9.78 -16.81 -8.76
C GLY A 118 -10.90 -16.49 -9.75
N ASP A 119 -11.84 -17.42 -9.90
CA ASP A 119 -12.95 -17.26 -10.84
C ASP A 119 -13.95 -16.18 -10.37
N ALA A 120 -13.99 -15.07 -11.12
CA ALA A 120 -14.79 -13.90 -10.75
C ALA A 120 -16.30 -14.18 -10.72
N ALA A 121 -16.80 -15.02 -11.62
CA ALA A 121 -18.22 -15.36 -11.68
C ALA A 121 -18.65 -16.20 -10.46
N THR A 122 -17.83 -17.17 -10.07
CA THR A 122 -18.03 -18.00 -8.87
C THR A 122 -18.04 -17.14 -7.61
N ILE A 123 -17.08 -16.21 -7.48
CA ILE A 123 -17.02 -15.30 -6.33
C ILE A 123 -18.24 -14.37 -6.31
N ALA A 124 -18.64 -13.82 -7.45
CA ALA A 124 -19.83 -12.95 -7.55
C ALA A 124 -21.13 -13.66 -7.16
N ALA A 125 -21.21 -14.98 -7.39
CA ALA A 125 -22.35 -15.81 -6.98
C ALA A 125 -22.34 -16.19 -5.49
N ASP A 126 -21.22 -16.05 -4.78
CA ASP A 126 -21.10 -16.45 -3.37
C ASP A 126 -21.69 -15.38 -2.42
N PRO A 127 -22.75 -15.66 -1.67
CA PRO A 127 -23.42 -14.67 -0.82
C PRO A 127 -22.66 -14.31 0.47
N THR A 128 -21.61 -15.06 0.80
CA THR A 128 -20.82 -14.89 2.04
C THR A 128 -19.50 -14.15 1.83
N ARG A 129 -19.22 -13.74 0.57
CA ARG A 129 -17.98 -13.07 0.20
C ARG A 129 -17.74 -11.83 1.06
N THR A 130 -16.57 -11.77 1.68
CA THR A 130 -16.13 -10.63 2.51
C THR A 130 -14.66 -10.39 2.26
N LEU A 131 -14.29 -9.14 1.99
CA LEU A 131 -12.90 -8.73 1.80
C LEU A 131 -12.30 -8.23 3.13
N THR A 132 -11.15 -8.77 3.49
CA THR A 132 -10.26 -8.18 4.49
C THR A 132 -9.14 -7.45 3.75
N PHE A 133 -9.03 -6.14 3.99
CA PHE A 133 -8.00 -5.28 3.41
C PHE A 133 -7.64 -4.20 4.42
N GLU A 134 -6.35 -3.98 4.62
CA GLU A 134 -5.83 -2.97 5.55
C GLU A 134 -4.87 -2.03 4.81
N VAL A 135 -4.81 -0.79 5.29
CA VAL A 135 -3.90 0.23 4.77
C VAL A 135 -3.09 0.82 5.91
N HIS A 136 -1.84 1.15 5.62
CA HIS A 136 -0.94 1.79 6.57
C HIS A 136 -0.40 3.09 5.97
N PRO A 137 -1.19 4.18 5.96
CA PRO A 137 -0.69 5.48 5.58
C PRO A 137 0.31 6.00 6.63
N PHE A 138 1.23 6.85 6.21
CA PHE A 138 2.15 7.59 7.08
C PHE A 138 2.17 9.06 6.67
N VAL A 139 2.55 9.95 7.58
CA VAL A 139 2.70 11.37 7.25
C VAL A 139 3.85 11.54 6.26
N CYS A 140 3.60 12.23 5.15
CA CYS A 140 4.63 12.44 4.14
C CYS A 140 5.81 13.23 4.71
N SER A 141 7.03 12.77 4.42
CA SER A 141 8.23 13.60 4.58
C SER A 141 8.24 14.70 3.51
N ASN A 142 8.66 15.91 3.89
CA ASN A 142 8.90 17.00 2.95
C ASN A 142 10.22 16.81 2.19
#